data_AF-A0AB37I7T4-F1
#
_entry.id   AF-A0AB37I7T4-F1
#
_cell.length_a   1.000
_cell.length_b   1.000
_cell.length_c   1.000
_cell.angle_alpha   90.00
_cell.angle_beta   90.00
_cell.angle_gamma   90.00
#
_symmetry.space_group_name_H-M   'P 1'
#
loop_
_entity.id
_entity.type
_entity.pdbx_description
1 polymer ?
#
loop_
_entity_poly.entity_id
_entity_poly.type
_entity_poly.pdbx_seq_one_letter_code
_entity_poly.pdbx_strand_id
1 'polypeptide(L)'
;MDIVQLLDENSKMKIKLLELIQTKLGERVEISFLAQKTGISKFKLSKLIHELKMELEQKLCLNDFFVVKRGVIQVYSFICDENILKLRQHYLNSSLTYQLLIFLLFSNRPINKFTTDHYISNSSLYLYKKRINKLLEKDHLIIKKNKIVGNEWKIRSVGYGILHNLNGIDSPFTEQQKNQSDRLVFWIEQFFRIRIRNSLRYKLSLFLSISALRIQRKAYLDEAHLTIKVDQTSILVQKLAGKLKTEYQISDTVAVK
;
A
#
# COMPACT_ATOMS: atom_id res chain seq x y z
N MET A 1 -2.53 -7.27 5.81
CA MET A 1 -3.85 -6.71 5.45
C MET A 1 -4.00 -6.76 3.93
N ASP A 2 -5.18 -7.14 3.41
CA ASP A 2 -5.44 -7.09 1.97
C ASP A 2 -5.68 -5.63 1.54
N ILE A 3 -4.92 -5.17 0.55
CA ILE A 3 -4.93 -3.78 0.07
C ILE A 3 -6.26 -3.42 -0.59
N VAL A 4 -6.99 -4.41 -1.14
CA VAL A 4 -8.32 -4.21 -1.75
C VAL A 4 -9.34 -3.73 -0.72
N GLN A 5 -9.16 -4.06 0.57
CA GLN A 5 -10.05 -3.61 1.65
C GLN A 5 -10.03 -2.08 1.85
N LEU A 6 -8.97 -1.41 1.40
CA LEU A 6 -8.81 0.04 1.47
C LEU A 6 -9.56 0.78 0.37
N LEU A 7 -10.08 0.10 -0.64
CA LEU A 7 -10.82 0.69 -1.75
C LEU A 7 -12.29 0.94 -1.41
N ASP A 8 -12.96 1.88 -2.08
CA ASP A 8 -14.42 1.98 -2.02
C ASP A 8 -15.08 0.77 -2.70
N GLU A 9 -16.36 0.54 -2.39
CA GLU A 9 -17.08 -0.65 -2.87
C GLU A 9 -17.22 -0.72 -4.39
N ASN A 10 -17.30 0.42 -5.08
CA ASN A 10 -17.37 0.42 -6.54
C ASN A 10 -16.02 0.04 -7.14
N SER A 11 -14.91 0.61 -6.65
CA SER A 11 -13.56 0.24 -7.09
C SER A 11 -13.23 -1.23 -6.82
N LYS A 12 -13.60 -1.76 -5.64
CA LYS A 12 -13.47 -3.20 -5.34
C LYS A 12 -14.23 -4.05 -6.35
N MET A 13 -15.47 -3.66 -6.63
CA MET A 13 -16.31 -4.41 -7.57
C MET A 13 -15.74 -4.33 -8.99
N LYS A 14 -15.22 -3.19 -9.43
CA LYS A 14 -14.57 -3.06 -10.75
C LYS A 14 -13.35 -3.97 -10.90
N ILE A 15 -12.51 -4.10 -9.88
CA ILE A 15 -11.41 -5.09 -9.88
C ILE A 15 -11.96 -6.51 -9.99
N LYS A 16 -12.96 -6.86 -9.17
CA LYS A 16 -13.58 -8.20 -9.20
C LYS A 16 -14.23 -8.50 -10.56
N LEU A 17 -14.85 -7.51 -11.19
CA LEU A 17 -15.43 -7.63 -12.52
C LEU A 17 -14.36 -7.83 -13.57
N LEU A 18 -13.26 -7.08 -13.51
CA LEU A 18 -12.13 -7.25 -14.41
C LEU A 18 -11.55 -8.66 -14.33
N GLU A 19 -11.29 -9.16 -13.11
CA GLU A 19 -10.81 -10.52 -12.87
C GLU A 19 -11.79 -11.56 -13.43
N LEU A 20 -13.10 -11.37 -13.24
CA LEU A 20 -14.12 -12.28 -13.76
C LEU A 20 -14.23 -12.24 -15.29
N ILE A 21 -14.22 -11.05 -15.89
CA ILE A 21 -14.27 -10.85 -17.36
C ILE A 21 -13.02 -11.46 -18.00
N GLN A 22 -11.85 -11.32 -17.39
CA GLN A 22 -10.60 -11.89 -17.90
C GLN A 22 -10.63 -13.42 -18.00
N THR A 23 -11.33 -14.11 -17.10
CA THR A 23 -11.51 -15.58 -17.20
C THR A 23 -12.39 -16.02 -18.38
N LYS A 24 -12.92 -15.07 -19.15
CA LYS A 24 -13.89 -15.26 -20.23
C LYS A 24 -13.36 -14.82 -21.59
N LEU A 25 -12.05 -14.90 -21.78
CA LEU A 25 -11.38 -14.57 -23.04
C LEU A 25 -12.00 -15.36 -24.20
N GLY A 26 -12.40 -14.66 -25.26
CA GLY A 26 -13.07 -15.24 -26.43
C GLY A 26 -14.55 -15.58 -26.24
N GLU A 27 -15.07 -15.54 -25.00
CA GLU A 27 -16.47 -15.85 -24.70
C GLU A 27 -17.39 -14.61 -24.81
N ARG A 28 -18.68 -14.89 -25.04
CA ARG A 28 -19.78 -13.93 -24.87
C ARG A 28 -20.39 -14.11 -23.50
N VAL A 29 -20.39 -13.05 -22.71
CA VAL A 29 -20.92 -13.08 -21.35
C VAL A 29 -22.07 -12.10 -21.23
N GLU A 30 -23.25 -12.59 -20.85
CA GLU A 30 -24.37 -11.72 -20.56
C GLU A 30 -24.19 -10.98 -19.23
N ILE A 31 -24.56 -9.70 -19.19
CA ILE A 31 -24.59 -8.90 -17.96
C ILE A 31 -25.56 -9.53 -16.94
N SER A 32 -26.60 -10.23 -17.39
CA SER A 32 -27.54 -10.97 -16.55
C SER A 32 -26.84 -12.04 -15.69
N PHE A 33 -25.95 -12.82 -16.30
CA PHE A 33 -25.15 -13.84 -15.63
C PHE A 33 -24.19 -13.22 -14.61
N LEU A 34 -23.51 -12.14 -14.99
CA LEU A 34 -22.62 -11.41 -14.08
C LEU A 34 -23.38 -10.79 -12.91
N ALA A 35 -24.60 -10.29 -13.13
CA ALA A 35 -25.45 -9.75 -12.08
C ALA A 35 -25.83 -10.83 -11.05
N GLN A 36 -26.20 -12.02 -11.51
CA GLN A 36 -26.47 -13.17 -10.63
C GLN A 36 -25.23 -13.57 -9.83
N LYS A 37 -24.07 -13.67 -10.48
CA LYS A 37 -22.81 -14.08 -9.83
C LYS A 37 -22.27 -13.06 -8.83
N THR A 38 -22.55 -11.77 -9.04
CA THR A 38 -22.07 -10.68 -8.17
C THR A 38 -23.08 -10.23 -7.12
N GLY A 39 -24.37 -10.58 -7.27
CA GLY A 39 -25.46 -10.11 -6.41
C GLY A 39 -25.81 -8.63 -6.62
N ILE A 40 -25.34 -8.02 -7.71
CA ILE A 40 -25.59 -6.60 -8.04
C ILE A 40 -26.69 -6.48 -9.08
N SER A 41 -27.52 -5.44 -9.00
CA SER A 41 -28.53 -5.15 -10.01
C SER A 41 -27.91 -4.93 -11.39
N LYS A 42 -28.58 -5.41 -12.44
CA LYS A 42 -28.13 -5.23 -13.84
C LYS A 42 -27.80 -3.76 -14.16
N PHE A 43 -28.61 -2.83 -13.65
CA PHE A 43 -28.40 -1.39 -13.85
C PHE A 43 -27.07 -0.90 -13.27
N LYS A 44 -26.80 -1.19 -11.98
CA LYS A 44 -25.55 -0.79 -11.33
C LYS A 44 -24.35 -1.47 -11.98
N LEU A 45 -24.51 -2.73 -12.37
CA LEU A 45 -23.46 -3.50 -13.02
C LEU A 45 -23.08 -2.92 -14.39
N SER A 46 -24.07 -2.59 -15.24
CA SER A 46 -23.82 -1.94 -16.53
C SER A 46 -23.08 -0.62 -16.37
N LYS A 47 -23.44 0.18 -15.36
CA LYS A 47 -22.72 1.42 -15.04
C LYS A 47 -21.26 1.15 -14.68
N LEU A 48 -21.00 0.21 -13.77
CA LEU A 48 -19.63 -0.13 -13.36
C LEU A 48 -18.78 -0.69 -14.50
N ILE A 49 -19.36 -1.50 -15.39
CA ILE A 49 -18.67 -2.02 -16.58
C ILE A 49 -18.31 -0.88 -17.54
N HIS A 50 -19.22 0.07 -17.74
CA HIS A 50 -18.96 1.22 -18.61
C HIS A 50 -17.86 2.12 -18.02
N GLU A 51 -17.92 2.42 -16.72
CA GLU A 51 -16.86 3.15 -16.01
C GLU A 51 -15.52 2.41 -16.10
N LEU A 52 -15.50 1.10 -15.86
CA LEU A 52 -14.30 0.27 -15.99
C LEU A 52 -13.73 0.34 -17.40
N LYS A 53 -14.57 0.24 -18.44
CA LYS A 53 -14.14 0.34 -19.84
C LYS A 53 -13.42 1.67 -20.07
N MET A 54 -14.05 2.79 -19.69
CA MET A 54 -13.48 4.12 -19.84
C MET A 54 -12.15 4.27 -19.08
N GLU A 55 -12.04 3.69 -17.89
CA GLU A 55 -10.81 3.72 -17.10
C GLU A 55 -9.68 2.91 -17.73
N LEU A 56 -9.98 1.72 -18.29
CA LEU A 56 -9.00 0.91 -19.01
C LEU A 56 -8.45 1.64 -20.24
N GLU A 57 -9.34 2.29 -21.01
CA GLU A 57 -8.96 3.07 -22.19
C GLU A 57 -8.15 4.32 -21.82
N GLN A 58 -8.63 5.12 -20.88
CA GLN A 58 -8.04 6.42 -20.56
C GLN A 58 -6.81 6.35 -19.63
N LYS A 59 -6.75 5.38 -18.72
CA LYS A 59 -5.70 5.31 -17.69
C LYS A 59 -4.62 4.27 -18.01
N LEU A 60 -4.96 3.24 -18.79
CA LEU A 60 -4.04 2.15 -19.14
C LEU A 60 -3.77 2.03 -20.64
N CYS A 61 -4.39 2.86 -21.48
CA CYS A 61 -4.29 2.79 -22.94
C CYS A 61 -4.68 1.41 -23.50
N LEU A 62 -5.60 0.71 -22.82
CA LEU A 62 -6.10 -0.61 -23.22
C LEU A 62 -7.38 -0.47 -24.01
N ASN A 63 -7.23 -0.12 -25.29
CA ASN A 63 -8.34 -0.02 -26.23
C ASN A 63 -8.88 -1.41 -26.59
N ASP A 64 -10.20 -1.51 -26.75
CA ASP A 64 -10.90 -2.70 -27.26
C ASP A 64 -10.68 -4.00 -26.45
N PHE A 65 -10.25 -3.92 -25.19
CA PHE A 65 -10.09 -5.09 -24.32
C PHE A 65 -11.39 -5.92 -24.21
N PHE A 66 -12.52 -5.23 -24.03
CA PHE A 66 -13.84 -5.81 -24.25
C PHE A 66 -14.79 -4.80 -24.88
N VAL A 67 -15.82 -5.33 -25.56
CA VAL A 67 -16.93 -4.54 -26.09
C VAL A 67 -18.23 -4.97 -25.41
N VAL A 68 -19.06 -3.98 -25.09
CA VAL A 68 -20.41 -4.20 -24.58
C VAL A 68 -21.41 -3.84 -25.66
N LYS A 69 -22.22 -4.80 -26.12
CA LYS A 69 -23.32 -4.58 -27.07
C LYS A 69 -24.56 -5.33 -26.61
N ARG A 70 -25.71 -4.63 -26.53
CA ARG A 70 -27.03 -5.21 -26.18
C ARG A 70 -27.01 -6.09 -24.91
N GLY A 71 -26.27 -5.68 -23.89
CA GLY A 71 -26.18 -6.43 -22.62
C GLY A 71 -25.25 -7.64 -22.65
N VAL A 72 -24.47 -7.82 -23.71
CA VAL A 72 -23.45 -8.87 -23.85
C VAL A 72 -22.06 -8.22 -23.86
N ILE A 73 -21.15 -8.80 -23.08
CA ILE A 73 -19.73 -8.47 -23.04
C ILE A 73 -18.98 -9.50 -23.89
N GLN A 74 -18.18 -9.03 -24.85
CA GLN A 74 -17.25 -9.85 -25.61
C GLN A 74 -15.83 -9.42 -25.25
N VAL A 75 -15.00 -10.35 -24.81
CA VAL A 75 -13.61 -10.11 -24.42
C VAL A 75 -12.70 -10.50 -25.57
N TYR A 76 -11.81 -9.61 -25.99
CA TYR A 76 -10.95 -9.80 -27.17
C TYR A 76 -9.48 -10.01 -26.83
N SER A 77 -9.01 -9.46 -25.70
CA SER A 77 -7.61 -9.52 -25.34
C SER A 77 -7.40 -9.88 -23.88
N PHE A 78 -6.17 -10.27 -23.55
CA PHE A 78 -5.75 -10.56 -22.19
C PHE A 78 -5.20 -9.31 -21.52
N ILE A 79 -5.44 -9.18 -20.21
CA ILE A 79 -4.85 -8.12 -19.39
C ILE A 79 -3.75 -8.72 -18.51
N CYS A 80 -2.52 -8.21 -18.61
CA CYS A 80 -1.44 -8.71 -17.77
C CYS A 80 -1.54 -8.21 -16.33
N ASP A 81 -0.83 -8.88 -15.43
CA ASP A 81 -0.81 -8.54 -13.99
C ASP A 81 -0.35 -7.10 -13.74
N GLU A 82 0.56 -6.57 -14.55
CA GLU A 82 1.02 -5.19 -14.45
C GLU A 82 -0.11 -4.18 -14.67
N ASN A 83 -1.01 -4.45 -15.63
CA ASN A 83 -2.16 -3.59 -15.90
C ASN A 83 -3.16 -3.64 -14.74
N ILE A 84 -3.40 -4.83 -14.18
CA ILE A 84 -4.25 -4.97 -12.99
C ILE A 84 -3.64 -4.19 -11.82
N LEU A 85 -2.32 -4.25 -11.66
CA LEU A 85 -1.61 -3.54 -10.61
C LEU A 85 -1.69 -2.01 -10.78
N LYS A 86 -1.53 -1.49 -12.01
CA LYS A 86 -1.72 -0.07 -12.35
C LYS A 86 -3.15 0.40 -12.08
N LEU A 87 -4.15 -0.40 -12.44
CA LEU A 87 -5.56 -0.06 -12.15
C LEU A 87 -5.82 -0.03 -10.63
N ARG A 88 -5.32 -1.03 -9.89
CA ARG A 88 -5.40 -1.07 -8.42
C ARG A 88 -4.75 0.16 -7.80
N GLN A 89 -3.57 0.56 -8.28
CA GLN A 89 -2.91 1.77 -7.84
C GLN A 89 -3.76 3.01 -8.11
N HIS A 90 -4.34 3.14 -9.31
CA HIS A 90 -5.22 4.25 -9.65
C HIS A 90 -6.39 4.40 -8.67
N TYR A 91 -7.05 3.28 -8.34
CA TYR A 91 -8.13 3.29 -7.35
C TYR A 91 -7.65 3.60 -5.92
N LEU A 92 -6.47 3.11 -5.53
CA LEU A 92 -5.89 3.44 -4.22
C LEU A 92 -5.57 4.93 -4.12
N ASN A 93 -5.00 5.52 -5.18
CA ASN A 93 -4.69 6.94 -5.27
C ASN A 93 -5.93 7.82 -5.24
N SER A 94 -7.12 7.25 -5.45
CA SER A 94 -8.41 7.92 -5.33
C SER A 94 -9.10 7.64 -3.97
N SER A 95 -8.63 6.64 -3.22
CA SER A 95 -9.26 6.23 -1.96
C SER A 95 -8.77 7.06 -0.78
N LEU A 96 -9.68 7.85 -0.20
CA LEU A 96 -9.42 8.60 1.04
C LEU A 96 -9.07 7.69 2.23
N THR A 97 -9.57 6.45 2.26
CA THR A 97 -9.21 5.49 3.32
C THR A 97 -7.75 5.07 3.21
N TYR A 98 -7.30 4.77 1.98
CA TYR A 98 -5.91 4.45 1.70
C TYR A 98 -5.00 5.65 1.99
N GLN A 99 -5.31 6.82 1.40
CA GLN A 99 -4.54 8.05 1.57
C GLN A 99 -4.40 8.44 3.05
N LEU A 100 -5.48 8.35 3.84
CA LEU A 100 -5.43 8.62 5.27
C LEU A 100 -4.56 7.62 6.02
N LEU A 101 -4.65 6.33 5.70
CA LEU A 101 -3.83 5.31 6.34
C LEU A 101 -2.34 5.54 6.06
N ILE A 102 -1.97 5.79 4.80
CA ILE A 102 -0.61 6.13 4.40
C ILE A 102 -0.13 7.39 5.12
N PHE A 103 -0.97 8.43 5.19
CA PHE A 103 -0.68 9.65 5.94
C PHE A 103 -0.40 9.35 7.41
N LEU A 104 -1.25 8.57 8.09
CA LEU A 104 -1.07 8.23 9.50
C LEU A 104 0.21 7.41 9.76
N LEU A 105 0.56 6.51 8.83
CA LEU A 105 1.75 5.67 8.92
C LEU A 105 3.05 6.47 8.73
N PHE A 106 3.09 7.34 7.71
CA PHE A 106 4.36 7.87 7.18
C PHE A 106 4.50 9.39 7.21
N SER A 107 3.40 10.16 7.29
CA SER A 107 3.46 11.62 7.33
C SER A 107 3.91 12.13 8.70
N ASN A 108 4.75 13.17 8.69
CA ASN A 108 5.08 13.99 9.86
C ASN A 108 4.14 15.20 10.02
N ARG A 109 3.28 15.47 9.03
CA ARG A 109 2.37 16.62 9.03
C ARG A 109 1.20 16.40 10.00
N PRO A 110 0.65 17.47 10.61
CA PRO A 110 -0.52 17.35 11.48
C PRO A 110 -1.75 16.95 10.68
N ILE A 111 -2.70 16.24 11.31
CA ILE A 111 -3.90 15.72 10.65
C ILE A 111 -4.75 16.81 9.99
N ASN A 112 -4.69 18.05 10.49
CA ASN A 112 -5.42 19.18 9.92
C ASN A 112 -4.94 19.51 8.49
N LYS A 113 -3.66 19.24 8.17
CA LYS A 113 -3.18 19.39 6.79
C LYS A 113 -3.85 18.36 5.88
N PHE A 114 -4.06 17.13 6.34
CA PHE A 114 -4.80 16.12 5.56
C PHE A 114 -6.23 16.57 5.28
N THR A 115 -6.95 17.10 6.29
CA THR A 115 -8.33 17.57 6.07
C THR A 115 -8.43 18.73 5.10
N THR A 116 -7.45 19.66 5.13
CA THR A 116 -7.37 20.79 4.20
C THR A 116 -7.02 20.32 2.79
N ASP A 117 -5.97 19.51 2.63
CA ASP A 117 -5.48 19.04 1.33
C ASP A 117 -6.54 18.22 0.57
N HIS A 118 -7.38 17.48 1.31
CA HIS A 118 -8.42 16.61 0.75
C HIS A 118 -9.84 17.20 0.84
N TYR A 119 -10.01 18.44 1.31
CA TYR A 119 -11.31 19.11 1.48
C TYR A 119 -12.36 18.27 2.23
N ILE A 120 -11.95 17.56 3.30
CA ILE A 120 -12.86 16.73 4.10
C ILE A 120 -13.16 17.35 5.47
N SER A 121 -14.41 17.18 5.92
CA SER A 121 -14.84 17.61 7.25
C SER A 121 -14.30 16.68 8.36
N ASN A 122 -14.32 17.17 9.61
CA ASN A 122 -13.97 16.36 10.78
C ASN A 122 -14.89 15.14 10.95
N SER A 123 -16.17 15.26 10.60
CA SER A 123 -17.14 14.16 10.64
C SER A 123 -16.76 13.06 9.63
N SER A 124 -16.39 13.44 8.40
CA SER A 124 -15.91 12.49 7.39
C SER A 124 -14.60 11.83 7.82
N LEU A 125 -13.66 12.61 8.37
CA LEU A 125 -12.41 12.09 8.92
C LEU A 125 -12.66 11.02 10.00
N TYR A 126 -13.64 11.22 10.89
CA TYR A 126 -14.02 10.25 11.91
C TYR A 126 -14.51 8.93 11.29
N LEU A 127 -15.35 8.99 10.25
CA LEU A 127 -15.83 7.80 9.54
C LEU A 127 -14.67 7.02 8.89
N TYR A 128 -13.72 7.71 8.26
CA TYR A 128 -12.54 7.06 7.68
C TYR A 128 -11.66 6.42 8.75
N LYS A 129 -11.44 7.09 9.90
CA LYS A 129 -10.71 6.49 11.04
C LYS A 129 -11.42 5.26 11.59
N LYS A 130 -12.75 5.29 11.74
CA LYS A 130 -13.54 4.14 12.19
C LYS A 130 -13.38 2.96 11.23
N ARG A 131 -13.40 3.22 9.92
CA ARG A 131 -13.15 2.20 8.90
C ARG A 131 -11.73 1.63 9.02
N ILE A 132 -10.71 2.47 9.16
CA ILE A 132 -9.32 2.01 9.32
C ILE A 132 -9.16 1.19 10.60
N ASN A 133 -9.75 1.62 11.72
CA ASN A 133 -9.70 0.87 12.98
C ASN A 133 -10.21 -0.57 12.79
N LYS A 134 -11.35 -0.77 12.13
CA LYS A 134 -11.87 -2.12 11.81
C LYS A 134 -10.88 -2.97 11.01
N LEU A 135 -10.13 -2.36 10.09
CA LEU A 135 -9.12 -3.08 9.30
C LEU A 135 -7.87 -3.44 10.11
N LEU A 136 -7.55 -2.63 11.12
CA LEU A 136 -6.39 -2.75 12.00
C LEU A 136 -6.64 -3.66 13.22
N GLU A 137 -7.91 -3.93 13.57
CA GLU A 137 -8.30 -4.77 14.71
C GLU A 137 -7.63 -6.15 14.71
N LYS A 138 -7.52 -6.80 13.54
CA LYS A 138 -6.86 -8.11 13.39
C LYS A 138 -5.38 -8.12 13.78
N ASP A 139 -4.74 -6.95 13.76
CA ASP A 139 -3.35 -6.76 14.13
C ASP A 139 -3.21 -6.16 15.53
N HIS A 140 -4.32 -6.03 16.27
CA HIS A 140 -4.43 -5.36 17.57
C HIS A 140 -3.92 -3.92 17.54
N LEU A 141 -4.13 -3.23 16.41
CA LEU A 141 -3.75 -1.85 16.21
C LEU A 141 -4.97 -0.94 16.23
N ILE A 142 -4.81 0.30 16.70
CA ILE A 142 -5.90 1.28 16.76
C ILE A 142 -5.38 2.70 16.53
N ILE A 143 -6.21 3.56 15.96
CA ILE A 143 -5.95 4.99 15.87
C ILE A 143 -6.38 5.67 17.17
N LYS A 144 -5.42 6.22 17.92
CA LYS A 144 -5.64 7.10 19.08
C LYS A 144 -4.93 8.44 18.87
N LYS A 145 -5.59 9.55 19.18
CA LYS A 145 -5.03 10.92 19.05
C LYS A 145 -4.32 11.16 17.70
N ASN A 146 -4.94 10.73 16.59
CA ASN A 146 -4.41 10.85 15.22
C ASN A 146 -3.10 10.10 14.96
N LYS A 147 -2.80 9.05 15.73
CA LYS A 147 -1.67 8.16 15.53
C LYS A 147 -2.13 6.72 15.62
N ILE A 148 -1.50 5.83 14.83
CA ILE A 148 -1.68 4.39 15.00
C ILE A 148 -0.82 3.97 16.18
N VAL A 149 -1.44 3.26 17.13
CA VAL A 149 -0.81 2.76 18.35
C VAL A 149 -1.05 1.26 18.49
N GLY A 150 -0.13 0.59 19.18
CA GLY A 150 -0.05 -0.86 19.34
C GLY A 150 1.39 -1.33 19.19
N ASN A 151 1.59 -2.62 18.96
CA ASN A 151 2.93 -3.18 18.73
C ASN A 151 3.57 -2.55 17.47
N GLU A 152 4.72 -1.87 17.65
CA GLU A 152 5.38 -1.15 16.56
C GLU A 152 5.85 -2.09 15.43
N TRP A 153 6.24 -3.33 15.72
CA TRP A 153 6.54 -4.33 14.69
C TRP A 153 5.33 -4.61 13.81
N LYS A 154 4.15 -4.74 14.42
CA LYS A 154 2.88 -4.91 13.68
C LYS A 154 2.56 -3.67 12.84
N ILE A 155 2.76 -2.46 13.35
CA ILE A 155 2.55 -1.22 12.60
C ILE A 155 3.45 -1.18 11.36
N ARG A 156 4.75 -1.46 11.51
CA ARG A 156 5.70 -1.53 10.39
C ARG A 156 5.33 -2.62 9.40
N SER A 157 4.90 -3.78 9.87
CA SER A 157 4.47 -4.91 9.04
C SER A 157 3.22 -4.56 8.21
N VAL A 158 2.26 -3.84 8.78
CA VAL A 158 1.09 -3.33 8.04
C VAL A 158 1.53 -2.38 6.93
N GLY A 159 2.36 -1.39 7.25
CA GLY A 159 2.90 -0.46 6.26
C GLY A 159 3.67 -1.17 5.16
N TYR A 160 4.50 -2.15 5.53
CA TYR A 160 5.27 -2.97 4.59
C TYR A 160 4.36 -3.76 3.67
N GLY A 161 3.37 -4.46 4.21
CA GLY A 161 2.46 -5.27 3.42
C GLY A 161 1.67 -4.45 2.40
N ILE A 162 1.22 -3.24 2.77
CA ILE A 162 0.53 -2.33 1.84
C ILE A 162 1.45 -1.95 0.68
N LEU A 163 2.66 -1.47 0.97
CA LEU A 163 3.56 -0.95 -0.07
C LEU A 163 4.17 -2.07 -0.92
N HIS A 164 4.46 -3.22 -0.31
CA HIS A 164 4.95 -4.39 -1.03
C HIS A 164 3.91 -4.91 -2.04
N ASN A 165 2.62 -4.85 -1.71
CA ASN A 165 1.54 -5.23 -2.64
C ASN A 165 1.45 -4.33 -3.88
N LEU A 166 2.08 -3.15 -3.87
CA LEU A 166 2.18 -2.26 -5.03
C LEU A 166 3.39 -2.56 -5.92
N ASN A 167 4.23 -3.51 -5.54
CA ASN A 167 5.41 -3.96 -6.30
C ASN A 167 6.28 -2.82 -6.85
N GLY A 168 6.40 -1.72 -6.10
CA GLY A 168 7.21 -0.57 -6.47
C GLY A 168 6.60 0.42 -7.46
N ILE A 169 5.37 0.21 -7.94
CA ILE A 169 4.71 1.15 -8.87
C ILE A 169 4.38 2.48 -8.17
N ASP A 170 4.05 2.43 -6.88
CA ASP A 170 3.90 3.62 -6.05
C ASP A 170 4.74 3.53 -4.78
N SER A 171 5.06 4.70 -4.23
CA SER A 171 5.71 4.80 -2.94
C SER A 171 5.43 6.16 -2.30
N PRO A 172 5.01 6.20 -1.03
CA PRO A 172 4.82 7.45 -0.29
C PRO A 172 6.15 8.12 0.10
N PHE A 173 7.29 7.48 -0.19
CA PHE A 173 8.62 8.01 0.11
C PHE A 173 9.12 8.95 -0.99
N THR A 174 9.78 10.02 -0.56
CA THR A 174 10.51 10.92 -1.47
C THR A 174 11.70 10.19 -2.10
N GLU A 175 12.21 10.70 -3.23
CA GLU A 175 13.42 10.14 -3.86
C GLU A 175 14.62 10.16 -2.90
N GLN A 176 14.76 11.22 -2.10
CA GLN A 176 15.79 11.29 -1.06
C GLN A 176 15.68 10.12 -0.07
N GLN A 177 14.48 9.80 0.41
CA GLN A 177 14.24 8.71 1.36
C GLN A 177 14.55 7.33 0.75
N LYS A 178 14.18 7.13 -0.52
CA LYS A 178 14.51 5.91 -1.27
C LYS A 178 16.03 5.75 -1.40
N ASN A 179 16.72 6.82 -1.81
CA ASN A 179 18.17 6.83 -1.96
C ASN A 179 18.91 6.58 -0.64
N GLN A 180 18.42 7.14 0.48
CA GLN A 180 18.95 6.86 1.82
C GLN A 180 18.86 5.36 2.16
N SER A 181 17.71 4.73 1.90
CA SER A 181 17.51 3.30 2.16
C SER A 181 18.39 2.44 1.26
N ASP A 182 18.51 2.77 -0.02
CA ASP A 182 19.34 2.02 -0.97
C ASP A 182 20.83 2.12 -0.63
N ARG A 183 21.28 3.26 -0.10
CA ARG A 183 22.64 3.42 0.47
C ARG A 183 22.85 2.53 1.69
N LEU A 184 21.87 2.44 2.59
CA LEU A 184 21.97 1.50 3.72
C LEU A 184 22.06 0.05 3.26
N VAL A 185 21.28 -0.36 2.25
CA VAL A 185 21.39 -1.71 1.70
C VAL A 185 22.79 -1.96 1.11
N PHE A 186 23.34 -0.98 0.40
CA PHE A 186 24.72 -1.03 -0.08
C PHE A 186 25.73 -1.19 1.07
N TRP A 187 25.60 -0.43 2.16
CA TRP A 187 26.49 -0.58 3.32
C TRP A 187 26.40 -1.95 3.98
N ILE A 188 25.20 -2.54 4.05
CA ILE A 188 25.01 -3.91 4.55
C ILE A 188 25.78 -4.90 3.67
N GLU A 189 25.69 -4.80 2.34
CA GLU A 189 26.47 -5.65 1.43
C GLU A 189 27.98 -5.50 1.64
N GLN A 190 28.47 -4.27 1.79
CA GLN A 190 29.90 -3.99 1.98
C GLN A 190 30.42 -4.49 3.34
N PHE A 191 29.71 -4.20 4.43
CA PHE A 191 30.15 -4.52 5.79
C PHE A 191 30.12 -6.02 6.07
N PHE A 192 29.09 -6.71 5.58
CA PHE A 192 28.95 -8.16 5.76
C PHE A 192 29.57 -8.98 4.63
N ARG A 193 30.10 -8.32 3.58
CA ARG A 193 30.67 -8.96 2.37
C ARG A 193 29.71 -9.96 1.73
N ILE A 194 28.44 -9.60 1.68
CA ILE A 194 27.36 -10.40 1.07
C ILE A 194 26.86 -9.73 -0.20
N ARG A 195 26.27 -10.53 -1.09
CA ARG A 195 25.54 -10.03 -2.26
C ARG A 195 24.06 -10.31 -2.09
N ILE A 196 23.24 -9.27 -2.08
CA ILE A 196 21.79 -9.39 -1.94
C ILE A 196 21.17 -9.43 -3.34
N ARG A 197 20.33 -10.43 -3.61
CA ARG A 197 19.58 -10.51 -4.88
C ARG A 197 18.68 -9.29 -5.05
N ASN A 198 18.51 -8.79 -6.28
CA ASN A 198 17.73 -7.56 -6.55
C ASN A 198 16.32 -7.58 -5.93
N SER A 199 15.62 -8.72 -5.98
CA SER A 199 14.29 -8.86 -5.37
C SER A 199 14.30 -8.71 -3.85
N LEU A 200 15.37 -9.17 -3.18
CA LEU A 200 15.56 -8.98 -1.74
C LEU A 200 16.06 -7.57 -1.41
N ARG A 201 16.83 -6.96 -2.33
CA ARG A 201 17.30 -5.57 -2.20
C ARG A 201 16.12 -4.61 -2.09
N TYR A 202 15.15 -4.73 -2.99
CA TYR A 202 13.91 -3.94 -2.95
C TYR A 202 13.16 -4.13 -1.63
N LYS A 203 12.97 -5.38 -1.20
CA LYS A 203 12.28 -5.70 0.05
C LYS A 203 12.98 -5.11 1.27
N LEU A 204 14.31 -5.20 1.32
CA LEU A 204 15.09 -4.64 2.42
C LEU A 204 15.06 -3.12 2.41
N SER A 205 15.24 -2.49 1.25
CA SER A 205 15.14 -1.03 1.08
C SER A 205 13.77 -0.51 1.53
N LEU A 206 12.68 -1.18 1.12
CA LEU A 206 11.32 -0.85 1.56
C LEU A 206 11.17 -0.93 3.08
N PHE A 207 11.66 -2.01 3.71
CA PHE A 207 11.63 -2.17 5.16
C PHE A 207 12.43 -1.09 5.90
N LEU A 208 13.60 -0.72 5.37
CA LEU A 208 14.45 0.33 5.94
C LEU A 208 13.79 1.71 5.82
N SER A 209 13.19 2.04 4.67
CA SER A 209 12.42 3.28 4.47
C SER A 209 11.32 3.44 5.51
N ILE A 210 10.53 2.37 5.72
CA ILE A 210 9.46 2.34 6.71
C ILE A 210 10.05 2.53 8.11
N SER A 211 11.05 1.74 8.46
CA SER A 211 11.65 1.76 9.80
C SER A 211 12.25 3.12 10.14
N ALA A 212 12.96 3.75 9.20
CA ALA A 212 13.57 5.04 9.39
C ALA A 212 12.53 6.15 9.65
N LEU A 213 11.44 6.18 8.87
CA LEU A 213 10.35 7.13 9.09
C LEU A 213 9.68 6.96 10.45
N ARG A 214 9.51 5.72 10.91
CA ARG A 214 8.97 5.43 12.24
C ARG A 214 9.93 5.90 13.34
N ILE A 215 11.22 5.64 13.18
CA ILE A 215 12.26 6.09 14.11
C ILE A 215 12.33 7.62 14.20
N GLN A 216 12.28 8.34 13.07
CA GLN A 216 12.23 9.81 13.04
C GLN A 216 11.04 10.37 13.81
N ARG A 217 9.94 9.60 13.92
CA ARG A 217 8.75 9.94 14.72
C ARG A 217 8.81 9.44 16.16
N LYS A 218 9.98 8.98 16.62
CA LYS A 218 10.23 8.38 17.94
C LYS A 218 9.36 7.14 18.21
N ALA A 219 9.00 6.41 17.15
CA ALA A 219 8.28 5.14 17.23
C ALA A 219 9.28 3.98 17.13
N TYR A 220 9.75 3.54 18.29
CA TYR A 220 10.76 2.50 18.43
C TYR A 220 10.13 1.12 18.60
N LEU A 221 10.88 0.08 18.23
CA LEU A 221 10.51 -1.30 18.55
C LEU A 221 10.71 -1.52 20.05
N ASP A 222 9.85 -2.33 20.63
CA ASP A 222 9.99 -2.84 21.99
C ASP A 222 10.91 -4.05 21.97
N GLU A 223 11.90 -4.08 22.87
CA GLU A 223 12.88 -5.16 23.01
C GLU A 223 12.23 -6.52 23.23
N ALA A 224 11.09 -6.56 23.93
CA ALA A 224 10.33 -7.79 24.20
C ALA A 224 9.77 -8.45 22.93
N HIS A 225 9.76 -7.74 21.79
CA HIS A 225 9.31 -8.25 20.50
C HIS A 225 10.45 -8.65 19.56
N LEU A 226 11.70 -8.55 20.00
CA LEU A 226 12.87 -8.99 19.23
C LEU A 226 13.20 -10.45 19.58
N THR A 227 13.08 -11.33 18.59
CA THR A 227 13.42 -12.76 18.75
C THR A 227 14.92 -13.04 18.64
N ILE A 228 15.69 -12.10 18.08
CA ILE A 228 17.12 -12.25 17.82
C ILE A 228 17.87 -11.24 18.68
N LYS A 229 18.73 -11.73 19.57
CA LYS A 229 19.70 -10.90 20.27
C LYS A 229 20.83 -10.57 19.30
N VAL A 230 20.98 -9.29 18.98
CA VAL A 230 22.10 -8.78 18.17
C VAL A 230 23.20 -8.38 19.12
N ASP A 231 24.43 -8.85 18.86
CA ASP A 231 25.60 -8.38 19.57
C ASP A 231 25.87 -6.90 19.22
N GLN A 232 25.49 -6.00 20.13
CA GLN A 232 25.67 -4.56 19.97
C GLN A 232 27.14 -4.14 20.09
N THR A 233 28.03 -5.02 20.57
CA THR A 233 29.47 -4.76 20.64
C THR A 233 30.18 -5.04 19.31
N SER A 234 29.53 -5.75 18.39
CA SER A 234 30.06 -6.02 17.06
C SER A 234 30.38 -4.71 16.32
N ILE A 235 31.64 -4.58 15.90
CA ILE A 235 32.15 -3.44 15.14
C ILE A 235 31.32 -3.20 13.87
N LEU A 236 30.86 -4.27 13.20
CA LEU A 236 30.03 -4.15 12.00
C LEU A 236 28.66 -3.56 12.32
N VAL A 237 28.04 -4.00 13.43
CA VAL A 237 26.75 -3.47 13.90
C VAL A 237 26.88 -2.01 14.28
N GLN A 238 27.94 -1.62 14.99
CA GLN A 238 28.21 -0.22 15.35
C GLN A 238 28.44 0.66 14.13
N LYS A 239 29.22 0.19 13.14
CA LYS A 239 29.42 0.90 11.86
C LYS A 239 28.11 1.12 11.12
N LEU A 240 27.25 0.09 11.06
CA LEU A 240 25.93 0.19 10.41
C LEU A 240 25.00 1.16 11.16
N ALA A 241 24.97 1.09 12.49
CA ALA A 241 24.21 2.01 13.32
C ALA A 241 24.66 3.47 13.11
N GLY A 242 25.97 3.70 13.02
CA GLY A 242 26.54 5.01 12.68
C GLY A 242 26.06 5.52 11.31
N LYS A 243 26.10 4.68 10.26
CA LYS A 243 25.56 5.06 8.94
C LYS A 243 24.07 5.37 8.97
N LEU A 244 23.27 4.59 9.70
CA LEU A 244 21.84 4.84 9.86
C LEU A 244 21.56 6.18 10.55
N LYS A 245 22.33 6.53 11.58
CA LYS A 245 22.25 7.84 12.24
C LYS A 245 22.56 8.98 11.28
N THR A 246 23.65 8.88 10.52
CA THR A 246 24.06 9.90 9.55
C THR A 246 23.03 10.08 8.44
N GLU A 247 22.57 8.97 7.84
CA GLU A 247 21.65 9.02 6.69
C GLU A 247 20.29 9.60 7.05
N TYR A 248 19.78 9.36 8.26
CA TYR A 248 18.42 9.78 8.67
C TYR A 248 18.37 10.85 9.75
N GLN A 249 19.52 11.40 10.16
CA GLN A 249 19.64 12.42 11.20
C GLN A 249 18.97 12.01 12.52
N ILE A 250 19.16 10.76 12.92
CA ILE A 250 18.56 10.20 14.14
C ILE A 250 19.41 10.60 15.35
N SER A 251 18.78 11.18 16.38
CA SER A 251 19.43 11.56 17.64
C SER A 251 20.07 10.37 18.35
N ASP A 252 21.18 10.57 19.05
CA ASP A 252 21.87 9.54 19.85
C ASP A 252 21.03 8.91 20.96
N THR A 253 19.92 9.53 21.33
CA THR A 253 18.96 9.04 22.34
C THR A 253 17.95 8.03 21.80
N VAL A 254 18.38 7.12 20.90
CA VAL A 254 17.56 5.96 20.50
C VAL A 254 17.51 5.00 21.69
N ALA A 255 16.65 5.33 22.66
CA ALA A 255 16.25 4.42 23.71
C ALA A 255 15.48 3.28 23.04
N VAL A 256 16.14 2.15 22.90
CA VAL A 256 15.42 0.89 22.91
C VAL A 256 14.70 0.86 24.26
N LYS A 257 13.37 0.80 24.23
CA LYS A 257 12.54 0.68 25.43
C LYS A 257 12.00 -0.73 25.51
#